data_AF-A0A2D9EYQ1-F1
#
_entry.id   AF-A0A2D9EYQ1-F1
#
_cell.length_a   1.000
_cell.length_b   1.000
_cell.length_c   1.000
_cell.angle_alpha   90.00
_cell.angle_beta   90.00
_cell.angle_gamma   90.00
#
_symmetry.space_group_name_H-M   'P 1'
#
loop_
_entity.id
_entity.type
_entity.pdbx_description
1 polymer ?
#
loop_
_entity_poly.entity_id
_entity_poly.type
_entity_poly.pdbx_seq_one_letter_code
_entity_poly.pdbx_strand_id
1 'polypeptide(L)'
;MAVHARVLTNPPMFVASLRGTVTIADFVERIKKNAADPDFRPDLDRLIFLHRDLYISDAEFDTILAMKDKFMTEYFGAGVPNIGGAPLFRAATVTRPSASGSIFRLLRAVMEINGLIVDHKSFDELAPALDWLGATSLTAEDFTVELDGF
;
A
#
# COMPACT_ATOMS: atom_id res chain seq x y z
N MET A 1 -9.24 -3.55 13.58
CA MET A 1 -9.05 -3.86 12.16
C MET A 1 -7.55 -3.84 11.89
N ALA A 2 -6.99 -4.89 11.30
CA ALA A 2 -5.54 -5.06 11.16
C ALA A 2 -4.93 -4.18 10.04
N VAL A 3 -5.76 -3.75 9.09
CA VAL A 3 -5.38 -2.85 7.98
C VAL A 3 -6.19 -1.56 8.10
N HIS A 4 -5.55 -0.45 8.42
CA HIS A 4 -6.11 0.89 8.30
C HIS A 4 -5.66 1.50 6.97
N ALA A 5 -6.53 2.28 6.33
CA ALA A 5 -6.14 3.06 5.16
C ALA A 5 -7.11 4.21 4.94
N ARG A 6 -6.68 5.22 4.19
CA ARG A 6 -7.50 6.36 3.77
C ARG A 6 -6.82 7.11 2.63
N VAL A 7 -7.57 8.02 2.01
CA VAL A 7 -7.06 8.97 1.04
C VAL A 7 -6.81 10.32 1.73
N LEU A 8 -5.62 10.87 1.54
CA LEU A 8 -5.32 12.28 1.75
C LEU A 8 -5.69 13.03 0.48
N THR A 9 -6.32 14.20 0.61
CA THR A 9 -6.74 15.02 -0.54
C THR A 9 -5.76 16.15 -0.86
N ASN A 10 -4.85 16.49 0.05
CA ASN A 10 -3.86 17.55 -0.17
C ASN A 10 -2.53 17.30 0.61
N PRO A 11 -1.44 16.90 -0.08
CA PRO A 11 -1.41 16.41 -1.45
C PRO A 11 -2.20 15.08 -1.58
N PRO A 12 -2.79 14.78 -2.76
CA PRO A 12 -3.49 13.53 -3.00
C PRO A 12 -2.58 12.31 -2.80
N MET A 13 -2.90 11.46 -1.83
CA MET A 13 -2.09 10.28 -1.51
C MET A 13 -2.94 9.19 -0.87
N PHE A 14 -2.64 7.93 -1.17
CA PHE A 14 -3.21 6.80 -0.45
C PHE A 14 -2.30 6.41 0.71
N VAL A 15 -2.84 6.41 1.93
CA VAL A 15 -2.09 6.04 3.13
C VAL A 15 -2.65 4.75 3.69
N ALA A 16 -1.77 3.80 4.03
CA ALA A 16 -2.14 2.56 4.68
C ALA A 16 -1.25 2.27 5.90
N SER A 17 -1.81 1.65 6.92
CA SER A 17 -1.11 1.14 8.10
C SER A 17 -1.54 -0.30 8.36
N LEU A 18 -0.57 -1.19 8.49
CA LEU A 18 -0.77 -2.62 8.72
C LEU A 18 -0.15 -3.01 10.06
N ARG A 19 -0.97 -3.58 10.96
CA ARG A 19 -0.60 -3.96 12.32
C ARG A 19 -1.26 -5.26 12.77
N GLY A 20 -0.62 -5.95 13.71
CA GLY A 20 -1.08 -7.23 14.24
C GLY A 20 -1.20 -8.32 13.15
N THR A 21 -2.11 -9.26 13.33
CA THR A 21 -2.34 -10.32 12.34
C THR A 21 -3.22 -9.81 11.20
N VAL A 22 -2.64 -9.70 10.01
CA VAL A 22 -3.37 -9.39 8.77
C VAL A 22 -3.65 -10.68 8.01
N THR A 23 -4.92 -10.94 7.78
CA THR A 23 -5.37 -12.04 6.91
C THR A 23 -5.60 -11.55 5.48
N ILE A 24 -5.75 -12.50 4.57
CA ILE A 24 -6.06 -12.23 3.17
C ILE A 24 -7.46 -11.64 3.02
N ALA A 25 -8.41 -12.08 3.86
CA ALA A 25 -9.76 -11.53 3.88
C ALA A 25 -9.72 -10.03 4.25
N ASP A 26 -8.89 -9.64 5.22
CA ASP A 26 -8.71 -8.23 5.59
C ASP A 26 -8.20 -7.39 4.42
N PHE A 27 -7.23 -7.90 3.65
CA PHE A 27 -6.73 -7.23 2.45
C PHE A 27 -7.80 -7.08 1.38
N VAL A 28 -8.54 -8.15 1.06
CA VAL A 28 -9.59 -8.11 0.01
C VAL A 28 -10.72 -7.17 0.42
N GLU A 29 -11.16 -7.21 1.68
CA GLU A 29 -12.15 -6.28 2.20
C GLU A 29 -11.64 -4.84 2.12
N ARG A 30 -10.38 -4.60 2.45
CA ARG A 30 -9.76 -3.27 2.36
C ARG A 30 -9.68 -2.77 0.92
N ILE A 31 -9.29 -3.61 -0.04
CA ILE A 31 -9.28 -3.28 -1.47
C ILE A 31 -10.67 -2.82 -1.91
N LYS A 32 -11.72 -3.59 -1.59
CA LYS A 32 -13.10 -3.21 -1.94
C LYS A 32 -13.53 -1.88 -1.33
N LYS A 33 -13.20 -1.65 -0.05
CA LYS A 33 -13.50 -0.39 0.62
C LYS A 33 -12.79 0.80 -0.03
N ASN A 34 -11.52 0.63 -0.43
CA ASN A 34 -10.78 1.68 -1.13
C ASN A 34 -11.37 1.95 -2.51
N ALA A 35 -11.71 0.91 -3.28
CA ALA A 35 -12.32 1.06 -4.60
C ALA A 35 -13.67 1.79 -4.58
N ALA A 36 -14.39 1.70 -3.44
CA ALA A 36 -15.65 2.40 -3.22
C ALA A 36 -15.50 3.83 -2.66
N ASP A 37 -14.28 4.25 -2.29
CA ASP A 37 -14.00 5.60 -1.80
C ASP A 37 -13.98 6.59 -2.99
N PRO A 38 -14.83 7.64 -3.00
CA PRO A 38 -14.92 8.56 -4.13
C PRO A 38 -13.64 9.37 -4.37
N ASP A 39 -12.79 9.53 -3.34
CA ASP A 39 -11.52 10.25 -3.46
C ASP A 39 -10.37 9.34 -3.91
N PHE A 40 -10.59 8.01 -3.91
CA PHE A 40 -9.58 7.05 -4.31
C PHE A 40 -9.39 7.03 -5.82
N ARG A 41 -8.12 7.06 -6.24
CA ARG A 41 -7.73 6.81 -7.63
C ARG A 41 -6.61 5.76 -7.67
N PRO A 42 -6.59 4.85 -8.65
CA PRO A 42 -5.58 3.79 -8.72
C PRO A 42 -4.14 4.29 -8.89
N ASP A 43 -3.97 5.51 -9.42
CA ASP A 43 -2.71 6.20 -9.72
C ASP A 43 -2.19 7.07 -8.57
N LEU A 44 -2.84 7.07 -7.42
CA LEU A 44 -2.32 7.77 -6.24
C LEU A 44 -1.03 7.13 -5.74
N ASP A 45 -0.06 8.00 -5.46
CA ASP A 45 1.12 7.64 -4.68
C ASP A 45 0.71 7.08 -3.31
N ARG A 46 1.52 6.17 -2.79
CA ARG A 46 1.18 5.35 -1.64
C ARG A 46 2.22 5.47 -0.54
N LEU A 47 1.76 5.70 0.68
CA LEU A 47 2.56 5.61 1.89
C LEU A 47 2.04 4.48 2.76
N ILE A 48 2.88 3.49 3.03
CA ILE A 48 2.49 2.26 3.72
C ILE A 48 3.33 2.11 4.99
N PHE A 49 2.67 2.11 6.14
CA PHE A 49 3.27 1.85 7.44
C PHE A 49 3.17 0.36 7.80
N LEU A 50 4.31 -0.30 8.02
CA LEU A 50 4.37 -1.66 8.52
C LEU A 50 4.81 -1.66 9.99
N HIS A 51 3.88 -2.00 10.88
CA HIS A 51 4.16 -2.04 12.31
C HIS A 51 5.00 -3.26 12.69
N ARG A 52 5.69 -3.18 13.83
CA ARG A 52 6.57 -4.24 14.32
C ARG A 52 5.83 -5.53 14.68
N ASP A 53 4.57 -5.42 15.08
CA ASP A 53 3.70 -6.53 15.44
C ASP A 53 2.97 -7.14 14.23
N LEU A 54 3.27 -6.67 13.01
CA LEU A 54 2.67 -7.16 11.79
C LEU A 54 3.06 -8.62 11.54
N TYR A 55 2.04 -9.47 11.54
CA TYR A 55 2.13 -10.85 11.09
C TYR A 55 1.16 -11.05 9.94
N ILE A 56 1.63 -11.62 8.83
CA ILE A 56 0.75 -12.02 7.74
C ILE A 56 0.55 -13.51 7.89
N SER A 57 -0.70 -13.95 8.07
CA SER A 57 -1.04 -15.38 8.12
C SER A 57 -0.52 -16.06 6.85
N ASP A 58 0.15 -17.21 6.98
CA ASP A 58 0.82 -17.95 5.88
C ASP A 58 0.07 -17.81 4.55
N ALA A 59 0.56 -16.88 3.73
CA ALA A 59 0.00 -16.62 2.42
C ALA A 59 0.72 -17.56 1.44
N GLU A 60 0.09 -18.70 1.16
CA GLU A 60 0.55 -19.57 0.08
C GLU A 60 0.58 -18.77 -1.23
N PHE A 61 1.52 -19.12 -2.12
CA PHE A 61 1.75 -18.38 -3.38
C PHE A 61 0.47 -18.21 -4.21
N ASP A 62 -0.40 -19.22 -4.26
CA ASP A 62 -1.69 -19.18 -4.95
C ASP A 62 -2.63 -18.11 -4.39
N THR A 63 -2.53 -17.86 -3.08
CA THR A 63 -3.32 -16.83 -2.41
C THR A 63 -2.84 -15.44 -2.77
N ILE A 64 -1.53 -15.25 -2.95
CA ILE A 64 -0.93 -13.99 -3.42
C ILE A 64 -1.42 -13.67 -4.84
N LEU A 65 -1.48 -14.67 -5.71
CA LEU A 65 -2.02 -14.51 -7.06
C LEU A 65 -3.50 -14.13 -7.04
N ALA A 66 -4.32 -14.79 -6.21
CA ALA A 66 -5.72 -14.46 -6.07
C ALA A 66 -5.94 -13.02 -5.56
N MET A 67 -5.09 -12.53 -4.64
CA MET A 67 -5.12 -11.14 -4.20
C MET A 67 -4.80 -10.15 -5.31
N LYS A 68 -3.77 -10.45 -6.12
CA LYS A 68 -3.40 -9.64 -7.28
C LYS A 68 -4.56 -9.55 -8.27
N ASP A 69 -5.24 -10.66 -8.56
CA ASP A 69 -6.40 -10.65 -9.47
C ASP A 69 -7.58 -9.85 -8.93
N LYS A 70 -7.84 -9.95 -7.61
CA LYS A 70 -8.86 -9.13 -6.95
C LYS A 70 -8.50 -7.66 -6.98
N PHE A 71 -7.26 -7.31 -6.66
CA PHE A 71 -6.77 -5.94 -6.77
C PHE A 71 -7.01 -5.38 -8.18
N MET A 72 -6.71 -6.17 -9.21
CA MET A 72 -6.92 -5.75 -10.59
C MET A 72 -8.37 -5.52 -10.95
N THR A 73 -9.21 -6.47 -10.58
CA THR A 73 -10.64 -6.40 -10.87
C THR A 73 -11.27 -5.19 -10.19
N GLU A 74 -10.95 -4.95 -8.92
CA GLU A 74 -11.59 -3.89 -8.12
C GLU A 74 -11.05 -2.50 -8.47
N TYR A 75 -9.75 -2.34 -8.75
CA TYR A 75 -9.17 -1.01 -9.00
C TYR A 75 -9.21 -0.58 -10.47
N PHE A 76 -9.17 -1.53 -11.40
CA PHE A 76 -9.07 -1.23 -12.83
C PHE A 76 -10.22 -1.80 -13.65
N GLY A 77 -11.11 -2.61 -13.05
CA GLY A 77 -12.23 -3.21 -13.74
C GLY A 77 -11.79 -3.99 -14.98
N ALA A 78 -12.27 -3.58 -16.15
CA ALA A 78 -12.01 -4.23 -17.43
C ALA A 78 -10.74 -3.74 -18.16
N GLY A 79 -10.02 -2.74 -17.63
CA GLY A 79 -8.93 -2.11 -18.38
C GLY A 79 -7.81 -1.55 -17.52
N VAL A 80 -6.61 -2.07 -17.74
CA VAL A 80 -5.36 -1.55 -17.17
C VAL A 80 -4.92 -0.33 -17.97
N PRO A 81 -4.61 0.81 -17.36
CA PRO A 81 -4.12 1.98 -18.09
C PRO A 81 -2.78 1.67 -18.79
N ASN A 82 -2.71 1.96 -20.09
CA ASN A 82 -1.47 1.86 -20.86
C ASN A 82 -0.58 3.07 -20.56
N ILE A 83 0.38 2.89 -19.65
CA ILE A 83 1.23 3.95 -19.10
C ILE A 83 2.57 4.14 -19.82
N GLY A 84 2.75 3.56 -21.02
CA GLY A 84 3.86 3.94 -21.92
C GLY A 84 5.27 3.81 -21.34
N GLY A 85 5.47 2.95 -20.32
CA GLY A 85 6.75 2.75 -19.65
C GLY A 85 7.00 3.63 -18.41
N ALA A 86 6.12 4.56 -18.07
CA ALA A 86 6.16 5.29 -16.80
C ALA A 86 5.55 4.47 -15.64
N PRO A 87 6.00 4.65 -14.40
CA PRO A 87 5.34 4.04 -13.25
C PRO A 87 3.93 4.61 -13.05
N LEU A 88 2.97 3.75 -12.72
CA LEU A 88 1.59 4.12 -12.44
C LEU A 88 1.49 5.01 -11.21
N PHE A 89 2.25 4.66 -10.18
CA PHE A 89 2.39 5.38 -8.92
C PHE A 89 3.70 4.98 -8.24
N ARG A 90 4.11 5.76 -7.24
CA ARG A 90 5.19 5.43 -6.31
C ARG A 90 4.63 4.88 -5.02
N ALA A 91 5.28 3.86 -4.46
CA ALA A 91 4.94 3.29 -3.17
C ALA A 91 6.13 3.38 -2.22
N ALA A 92 5.98 4.15 -1.14
CA ALA A 92 6.93 4.19 -0.05
C ALA A 92 6.44 3.31 1.10
N THR A 93 7.29 2.39 1.55
CA THR A 93 7.02 1.58 2.74
C THR A 93 7.88 2.07 3.88
N VAL A 94 7.26 2.58 4.94
CA VAL A 94 7.95 2.89 6.19
C VAL A 94 7.85 1.67 7.08
N THR A 95 9.00 1.17 7.53
CA THR A 95 9.13 -0.08 8.27
C THR A 95 10.29 0.06 9.24
N ARG A 96 10.09 -0.35 10.48
CA ARG A 96 11.23 -0.55 11.39
C ARG A 96 11.93 -1.88 11.02
N PRO A 97 13.22 -2.07 11.32
CA PRO A 97 14.09 -3.11 10.73
C PRO A 97 13.71 -4.59 10.95
N SER A 98 12.55 -4.89 11.52
CA SER A 98 12.07 -6.25 11.81
C SER A 98 10.97 -6.77 10.89
N ALA A 99 10.48 -6.00 9.91
CA ALA A 99 9.48 -6.52 8.98
C ALA A 99 10.04 -7.68 8.16
N SER A 100 9.37 -8.83 8.20
CA SER A 100 9.83 -10.05 7.54
C SER A 100 9.87 -9.87 6.01
N GLY A 101 10.86 -10.48 5.36
CA GLY A 101 11.00 -10.45 3.90
C GLY A 101 9.77 -10.95 3.13
N SER A 102 8.90 -11.74 3.78
CA SER A 102 7.62 -12.21 3.23
C SER A 102 6.61 -11.09 3.01
N ILE A 103 6.60 -10.05 3.86
CA ILE A 103 5.70 -8.90 3.70
C ILE A 103 6.10 -8.09 2.47
N PHE A 104 7.40 -7.85 2.28
CA PHE A 104 7.91 -7.18 1.08
C PHE A 104 7.62 -7.98 -0.18
N ARG A 105 7.74 -9.31 -0.13
CA ARG A 105 7.38 -10.19 -1.25
C ARG A 105 5.89 -10.11 -1.58
N LEU A 106 5.01 -10.08 -0.57
CA LEU A 106 3.57 -9.94 -0.78
C LEU A 106 3.23 -8.58 -1.40
N LEU A 107 3.69 -7.49 -0.79
CA LEU A 107 3.46 -6.14 -1.29
C LEU A 107 3.98 -6.02 -2.72
N ARG A 108 5.20 -6.49 -2.96
CA ARG A 108 5.81 -6.49 -4.28
C ARG A 108 5.03 -7.34 -5.28
N ALA A 109 4.60 -8.54 -4.92
CA ALA A 109 3.82 -9.40 -5.82
C ALA A 109 2.42 -8.81 -6.14
N VAL A 110 1.80 -8.13 -5.17
CA VAL A 110 0.55 -7.39 -5.39
C VAL A 110 0.78 -6.12 -6.22
N MET A 111 1.97 -5.50 -6.16
CA MET A 111 2.32 -4.28 -6.92
C MET A 111 2.92 -4.57 -8.31
N GLU A 112 3.58 -5.71 -8.50
CA GLU A 112 4.09 -6.23 -9.78
C GLU A 112 2.93 -6.85 -10.58
N ILE A 113 2.06 -5.96 -11.02
CA ILE A 113 0.85 -6.34 -11.72
C ILE A 113 1.10 -6.32 -13.23
N ASN A 114 0.44 -7.22 -13.97
CA ASN A 114 0.51 -7.43 -15.42
C ASN A 114 0.83 -6.17 -16.25
N GLY A 115 2.13 -5.85 -16.40
CA GLY A 115 2.62 -4.70 -17.16
C GLY A 115 2.52 -3.33 -16.49
N LEU A 116 1.97 -3.23 -15.28
CA LEU A 116 2.00 -2.01 -14.48
C LEU A 116 3.36 -1.87 -13.79
N ILE A 117 4.07 -0.80 -14.13
CA ILE A 117 5.31 -0.45 -13.45
C ILE A 117 4.91 0.31 -12.18
N VAL A 118 5.37 -0.14 -11.02
CA VAL A 118 5.26 0.59 -9.75
C VAL A 118 6.67 0.83 -9.27
N ASP A 119 6.99 2.09 -8.94
CA ASP A 119 8.27 2.38 -8.30
C ASP A 119 8.10 2.20 -6.79
N HIS A 120 8.88 1.30 -6.19
CA HIS A 120 8.74 0.94 -4.78
C HIS A 120 10.06 1.14 -4.04
N LYS A 121 9.98 1.79 -2.89
CA LYS A 121 11.12 1.98 -1.99
C LYS A 121 10.72 1.81 -0.53
N SER A 122 11.64 1.26 0.25
CA SER A 122 11.46 1.07 1.70
C SER A 122 12.34 2.06 2.47
N PHE A 123 11.84 2.51 3.62
CA PHE A 123 12.45 3.52 4.46
C PHE A 123 12.30 3.15 5.93
N ASP A 124 13.31 3.46 6.75
CA ASP A 124 13.26 3.28 8.20
C ASP A 124 12.56 4.45 8.92
N GLU A 125 12.37 5.57 8.21
CA GLU A 125 11.84 6.83 8.75
C GLU A 125 10.81 7.45 7.80
N LEU A 126 9.85 8.18 8.37
CA LEU A 126 8.78 8.84 7.63
C LEU A 126 9.27 10.01 6.77
N ALA A 127 10.11 10.89 7.31
CA ALA A 127 10.52 12.10 6.61
C ALA A 127 11.23 11.82 5.27
N PRO A 128 12.20 10.88 5.18
CA PRO A 128 12.80 10.48 3.90
C PRO A 128 11.81 9.84 2.92
N ALA A 129 10.79 9.14 3.43
CA ALA A 129 9.74 8.55 2.59
C ALA A 129 8.87 9.65 1.95
N LEU A 130 8.47 10.66 2.73
CA LEU A 130 7.69 11.80 2.24
C LEU A 130 8.46 12.66 1.23
N ASP A 131 9.75 12.90 1.48
CA ASP A 131 10.62 13.61 0.55
C ASP A 131 10.70 12.89 -0.80
N TRP A 132 10.91 11.58 -0.80
CA TRP A 132 10.94 10.78 -2.02
C TRP A 132 9.60 10.75 -2.77
N LEU A 133 8.47 10.77 -2.03
CA LEU A 133 7.14 10.93 -2.61
C LEU A 133 6.84 12.37 -3.06
N GLY A 134 7.71 13.34 -2.79
CA GLY A 134 7.46 14.76 -3.08
C GLY A 134 6.35 15.40 -2.23
N ALA A 135 6.02 14.77 -1.09
CA ALA A 135 4.98 15.21 -0.16
C ALA A 135 5.56 15.88 1.09
N THR A 136 6.55 16.76 0.90
CA THR A 136 7.32 17.41 1.98
C THR A 136 6.50 18.39 2.83
N SER A 137 5.29 18.75 2.38
CA SER A 137 4.34 19.54 3.17
C SER A 137 3.62 18.74 4.25
N LEU A 138 3.65 17.40 4.20
CA LEU A 138 3.06 16.52 5.19
C LEU A 138 4.03 16.30 6.36
N THR A 139 3.47 16.17 7.56
CA THR A 139 4.18 16.00 8.83
C THR A 139 3.66 14.78 9.57
N ALA A 140 4.34 14.37 10.65
CA ALA A 140 3.87 13.24 11.48
C ALA A 140 2.45 13.44 12.03
N GLU A 141 2.02 14.69 12.28
CA GLU A 141 0.69 15.00 12.79
C GLU A 141 -0.42 14.58 11.80
N ASP A 142 -0.13 14.70 10.50
CA ASP A 142 -1.02 14.27 9.42
C ASP A 142 -1.23 12.75 9.38
N PHE A 143 -0.44 11.97 10.14
CA PHE A 143 -0.47 10.51 10.21
C PHE A 143 -0.70 9.98 11.63
N THR A 144 -1.22 10.79 12.55
CA THR A 144 -1.33 10.42 13.98
C THR A 144 -2.03 9.07 14.21
N VAL A 145 -3.04 8.74 13.40
CA VAL A 145 -3.77 7.45 13.49
C VAL A 145 -2.92 6.29 12.95
N GLU A 146 -2.19 6.51 11.87
CA GLU A 146 -1.33 5.49 11.24
C GLU A 146 -0.02 5.26 12.01
N LEU A 147 0.42 6.24 12.79
CA LEU A 147 1.61 6.18 13.63
C LEU A 147 1.31 5.63 15.04
N ASP A 148 0.04 5.41 15.40
CA ASP A 148 -0.33 4.85 16.70
C ASP A 148 0.25 3.42 16.85
N GLY A 149 1.25 3.28 17.71
CA GLY A 149 2.00 2.03 17.92
C GLY A 149 3.08 1.74 16.88
N PHE A 150 3.55 2.74 16.12
CA PHE A 150 4.64 2.61 15.13
C PHE A 150 6.05 2.66 15.76
#